data_AF-A0A4R7FS82-F1
#
_entry.id   AF-A0A4R7FS82-F1
#
_cell.length_a   1.000
_cell.length_b   1.000
_cell.length_c   1.000
_cell.angle_alpha   90.00
_cell.angle_beta   90.00
_cell.angle_gamma   90.00
#
_symmetry.space_group_name_H-M   'P 1'
#
loop_
_entity.id
_entity.type
_entity.pdbx_description
1 polymer ?
#
loop_
_entity_poly.entity_id
_entity_poly.type
_entity_poly.pdbx_seq_one_letter_code
_entity_poly.pdbx_strand_id
1 'polypeptide(L)'
;MTDERVWTSRRALLAAPRGAWTPGRLRVSDRVLRFTAHDGTVTEVALEAVTAVRVTRLPHRVLVLETPSGPLRLRCFAVPAVAELLHGSGRDPDTPQR
;
A
#
# COMPACT_ATOMS: atom_id res chain seq x y z
N MET A 1 10.43 -15.04 -17.42
CA MET A 1 9.40 -15.04 -16.36
C MET A 1 9.71 -13.88 -15.45
N THR A 2 8.92 -12.82 -15.49
CA THR A 2 9.08 -11.69 -14.58
C THR A 2 8.66 -12.15 -13.19
N ASP A 3 9.59 -12.12 -12.24
CA ASP A 3 9.33 -12.49 -10.85
C ASP A 3 8.36 -11.46 -10.25
N GLU A 4 7.07 -11.81 -10.16
CA GLU A 4 6.07 -10.95 -9.52
C GLU A 4 6.37 -10.93 -8.03
N ARG A 5 6.95 -9.83 -7.53
CA ARG A 5 7.12 -9.63 -6.09
C ARG A 5 5.73 -9.42 -5.49
N VAL A 6 5.24 -10.45 -4.80
CA VAL A 6 3.97 -10.39 -4.06
C VAL A 6 4.25 -10.38 -2.57
N TRP A 7 3.76 -9.35 -1.89
CA TRP A 7 3.72 -9.28 -0.43
C TRP A 7 2.32 -9.58 0.08
N THR A 8 2.22 -10.36 1.17
CA THR A 8 0.95 -10.64 1.84
C THR A 8 1.03 -10.45 3.34
N SER A 9 -0.03 -9.93 3.93
CA SER A 9 -0.25 -9.96 5.38
C SER A 9 -1.66 -10.39 5.72
N ARG A 10 -1.73 -11.31 6.68
CA ARG A 10 -2.97 -11.79 7.28
C ARG A 10 -3.57 -10.80 8.28
N ARG A 11 -2.80 -9.80 8.71
CA ARG A 11 -3.21 -8.76 9.67
C ARG A 11 -2.81 -7.39 9.13
N ALA A 12 -3.77 -6.72 8.52
CA ALA A 12 -3.65 -5.36 8.05
C ALA A 12 -4.87 -4.55 8.48
N LEU A 13 -4.69 -3.24 8.57
CA LEU A 13 -5.76 -2.27 8.79
C LEU A 13 -5.76 -1.32 7.60
N LEU A 14 -6.94 -1.07 7.04
CA LEU A 14 -7.15 -0.07 6.00
C LEU A 14 -8.09 1.00 6.54
N ALA A 15 -7.72 2.26 6.41
CA ALA A 15 -8.59 3.39 6.67
C ALA A 15 -8.79 4.20 5.39
N ALA A 16 -10.07 4.36 5.03
CA ALA A 16 -10.52 5.27 3.99
C ALA A 16 -10.53 6.74 4.51
N PRO A 17 -10.70 7.75 3.63
CA PRO A 17 -10.65 9.17 3.99
C PRO A 17 -11.54 9.60 5.17
N ARG A 18 -12.59 8.82 5.50
CA ARG A 18 -13.56 9.10 6.57
C ARG A 18 -13.27 8.43 7.93
N GLY A 19 -12.13 7.76 8.08
CA GLY A 19 -11.48 7.64 9.40
C GLY A 19 -11.77 6.43 10.28
N ALA A 20 -12.45 5.38 9.79
CA ALA A 20 -12.50 4.10 10.51
C ALA A 20 -11.41 3.14 9.98
N TRP A 21 -10.68 2.48 10.88
CA TRP A 21 -9.74 1.42 10.52
C TRP A 21 -10.48 0.09 10.41
N THR A 22 -10.51 -0.47 9.21
CA THR A 22 -11.09 -1.78 8.95
C THR A 22 -10.00 -2.84 9.02
N PRO A 23 -10.12 -3.87 9.88
CA PRO A 23 -9.20 -4.99 9.93
C PRO A 23 -9.44 -5.99 8.79
N GLY A 24 -8.36 -6.55 8.27
CA GLY A 24 -8.40 -7.48 7.16
C GLY A 24 -7.06 -8.04 6.75
N ARG A 25 -7.00 -8.55 5.52
CA ARG A 25 -5.82 -9.09 4.87
C ARG A 25 -5.39 -8.15 3.76
N LEU A 26 -4.09 -8.04 3.55
CA LEU A 26 -3.50 -7.24 2.50
C LEU A 26 -2.67 -8.15 1.58
N ARG A 27 -2.84 -7.96 0.28
CA ARG A 27 -1.99 -8.49 -0.77
C ARG A 27 -1.54 -7.34 -1.65
N VAL A 28 -0.25 -7.23 -1.89
CA VAL A 28 0.34 -6.18 -2.72
C VAL A 28 1.25 -6.85 -3.73
N SER A 29 1.09 -6.54 -5.01
CA SER A 29 2.06 -6.87 -6.07
C SER A 29 2.63 -5.59 -6.67
N ASP A 30 3.47 -5.71 -7.69
CA ASP A 30 4.02 -4.60 -8.48
C ASP A 30 2.94 -3.80 -9.24
N ARG A 31 1.73 -4.35 -9.40
CA ARG A 31 0.63 -3.73 -10.17
C ARG A 31 -0.56 -3.33 -9.34
N VAL A 32 -0.89 -4.11 -8.31
CA VAL A 32 -2.15 -3.95 -7.59
C VAL A 32 -1.97 -4.09 -6.08
N LEU A 33 -2.65 -3.23 -5.34
CA LEU A 33 -2.88 -3.38 -3.92
C LEU A 33 -4.32 -3.86 -3.71
N ARG A 34 -4.46 -5.04 -3.10
CA ARG A 34 -5.75 -5.64 -2.75
C ARG A 34 -5.86 -5.85 -1.26
N PHE A 35 -6.84 -5.19 -0.65
CA PHE A 35 -7.22 -5.36 0.73
C PHE A 35 -8.55 -6.11 0.82
N THR A 36 -8.66 -7.05 1.75
CA THR A 36 -9.87 -7.83 2.01
C THR A 36 -10.20 -7.72 3.49
N ALA A 37 -11.23 -6.95 3.81
CA ALA A 37 -11.76 -6.77 5.15
C ALA A 37 -12.32 -8.09 5.72
N HIS A 38 -12.44 -8.17 7.04
CA HIS A 38 -13.05 -9.33 7.70
C HIS A 38 -14.54 -9.51 7.41
N ASP A 39 -15.25 -8.44 7.05
CA ASP A 39 -16.65 -8.48 6.60
C ASP A 39 -16.81 -8.93 5.14
N GLY A 40 -15.70 -9.23 4.44
CA GLY A 40 -15.69 -9.65 3.04
C GLY A 40 -15.56 -8.49 2.04
N THR A 41 -15.56 -7.24 2.50
CA THR A 41 -15.37 -6.07 1.62
C THR A 41 -13.98 -6.10 1.00
N VAL A 42 -13.91 -5.94 -0.32
CA VAL A 42 -12.64 -5.88 -1.06
C VAL A 42 -12.40 -4.45 -1.52
N THR A 43 -11.21 -3.94 -1.22
CA THR A 43 -10.70 -2.68 -1.78
C THR A 43 -9.51 -3.01 -2.66
N GLU A 44 -9.58 -2.60 -3.92
CA GLU A 44 -8.51 -2.81 -4.89
C GLU A 44 -8.06 -1.47 -5.46
N VAL A 45 -6.76 -1.28 -5.58
CA VAL A 45 -6.12 -0.05 -6.03
C VAL A 45 -5.04 -0.43 -7.02
N ALA A 46 -5.16 0.05 -8.25
CA ALA A 46 -4.10 -0.05 -9.23
C ALA A 46 -2.94 0.86 -8.80
N LEU A 47 -1.72 0.33 -8.77
CA LEU A 47 -0.55 1.07 -8.31
C LEU A 47 -0.14 2.20 -9.26
N GLU A 48 -0.44 2.07 -10.56
CA GLU A 48 -0.30 3.14 -11.53
C GLU A 48 -1.16 4.37 -11.21
N ALA A 49 -2.25 4.20 -10.46
CA ALA A 49 -3.10 5.29 -10.01
C ALA A 49 -2.58 5.95 -8.71
N VAL A 50 -1.61 5.34 -8.03
CA VAL A 50 -1.02 5.89 -6.80
C VAL A 50 -0.04 6.98 -7.17
N THR A 51 -0.35 8.23 -6.84
CA THR A 51 0.47 9.40 -7.21
C THR A 51 1.60 9.65 -6.21
N ALA A 52 1.44 9.20 -4.97
CA ALA A 52 2.48 9.29 -3.96
C ALA A 52 2.34 8.20 -2.89
N VAL A 53 3.48 7.74 -2.38
CA VAL A 53 3.58 6.80 -1.27
C VAL A 53 4.37 7.48 -0.16
N ARG A 54 3.83 7.48 1.06
CA ARG A 54 4.49 8.06 2.23
C ARG A 54 4.39 7.11 3.41
N VAL A 55 5.47 7.00 4.19
CA VAL A 55 5.43 6.26 5.47
C VAL A 55 5.47 7.28 6.59
N THR A 56 4.36 7.41 7.32
CA THR A 56 4.29 8.20 8.53
C THR A 56 4.69 7.36 9.74
N ARG A 57 5.48 7.94 10.64
CA ARG A 57 5.86 7.34 11.92
C ARG A 57 5.23 8.18 13.02
N LEU A 58 4.19 7.66 13.69
CA LEU A 58 3.79 7.89 15.11
C LEU A 58 2.26 7.83 15.30
N PRO A 59 1.75 7.19 16.38
CA PRO A 59 2.43 6.22 17.26
C PRO A 59 2.72 4.88 16.57
N HIS A 60 2.23 4.68 15.35
CA HIS A 60 2.45 3.47 14.56
C HIS A 60 2.91 3.82 13.14
N ARG A 61 3.60 2.88 12.47
CA ARG A 61 3.95 3.03 11.06
C ARG A 61 2.69 2.90 10.23
N VAL A 62 2.37 3.94 9.48
CA VAL A 62 1.23 3.97 8.55
C VAL A 62 1.76 4.33 7.17
N LEU A 63 1.43 3.48 6.20
CA LEU A 63 1.62 3.73 4.79
C LEU A 63 0.44 4.58 4.30
N VAL A 64 0.73 5.70 3.68
CA VAL A 64 -0.26 6.59 3.07
C VAL A 64 -0.07 6.51 1.57
N LEU A 65 -1.15 6.20 0.86
CA LEU A 65 -1.23 6.10 -0.59
C LEU A 65 -2.14 7.21 -1.07
N GLU A 66 -1.60 8.15 -1.82
CA GLU A 66 -2.41 9.17 -2.48
C GLU A 66 -3.01 8.57 -3.75
N THR A 67 -4.34 8.53 -3.83
CA THR A 67 -5.09 8.01 -4.98
C THR A 67 -6.09 9.05 -5.49
N PRO A 68 -6.63 8.94 -6.72
CA PRO A 68 -7.63 9.88 -7.23
C PRO A 68 -8.91 9.93 -6.39
N SER A 69 -9.23 8.83 -5.70
CA SER A 69 -10.37 8.73 -4.78
C SER A 69 -10.09 9.29 -3.37
N GLY A 70 -8.87 9.77 -3.13
CA GLY A 70 -8.40 10.29 -1.86
C GLY A 70 -7.32 9.42 -1.19
N PRO A 71 -6.79 9.87 -0.04
CA PRO A 71 -5.71 9.18 0.65
C PRO A 71 -6.21 7.88 1.29
N LEU A 72 -5.51 6.79 1.03
CA LEU A 72 -5.69 5.52 1.71
C LEU A 72 -4.58 5.32 2.74
N ARG A 73 -4.99 5.00 3.97
CA ARG A 73 -4.06 4.75 5.06
C ARG A 73 -4.04 3.27 5.35
N LEU A 74 -2.86 2.67 5.30
CA LEU A 74 -2.64 1.26 5.50
C LEU A 74 -1.67 1.05 6.67
N ARG A 75 -2.02 0.14 7.56
CA ARG A 75 -1.15 -0.33 8.62
C ARG A 75 -1.02 -1.84 8.57
N CYS A 76 0.21 -2.34 8.61
CA CYS A 76 0.50 -3.77 8.67
C CYS A 76 1.82 -4.02 9.40
N PHE A 77 2.13 -5.28 9.68
CA PHE A 77 3.37 -5.64 10.38
C PHE A 77 4.63 -5.28 9.58
N ALA A 78 4.60 -5.41 8.25
CA ALA A 78 5.75 -5.14 7.38
C ALA A 78 5.53 -3.91 6.48
N VAL A 79 5.06 -2.81 7.06
CA VAL A 79 4.95 -1.50 6.35
C VAL A 79 6.21 -1.15 5.55
N PRO A 80 7.45 -1.36 6.05
CA PRO A 80 8.65 -1.07 5.27
C PRO A 80 8.76 -1.91 4.00
N ALA A 81 8.48 -3.22 4.07
CA ALA A 81 8.55 -4.10 2.90
C ALA A 81 7.49 -3.73 1.85
N VAL A 82 6.29 -3.35 2.29
CA VAL A 82 5.25 -2.84 1.38
C VAL A 82 5.70 -1.52 0.75
N ALA A 83 6.23 -0.59 1.54
CA ALA A 83 6.73 0.69 1.01
C ALA A 83 7.85 0.49 -0.04
N GLU A 84 8.80 -0.41 0.22
CA GLU A 84 9.85 -0.77 -0.74
C GLU A 84 9.27 -1.38 -2.03
N LEU A 85 8.28 -2.26 -1.91
CA LEU A 85 7.64 -2.88 -3.07
C LEU A 85 6.91 -1.84 -3.93
N LEU A 86 6.26 -0.87 -3.29
CA LEU A 86 5.57 0.23 -3.97
C LEU A 86 6.52 1.29 -4.55
N HIS A 87 7.64 1.58 -3.88
CA HIS A 87 8.65 2.49 -4.41
C HIS A 87 9.47 1.83 -5.54
N GLY A 88 9.75 0.53 -5.42
CA GLY A 88 10.51 -0.23 -6.41
C GLY A 88 9.73 -0.47 -7.70
N SER A 89 8.40 -0.43 -7.67
CA SER A 89 7.55 -0.45 -8.87
C SER A 89 7.41 0.93 -9.53
N GLY A 90 7.82 2.01 -8.85
CA GLY A 90 7.85 3.38 -9.38
C GLY A 90 9.24 3.94 -9.68
N ARG A 91 10.31 3.15 -9.55
CA ARG A 91 11.67 3.56 -9.91
C ARG A 91 12.10 2.91 -11.23
N ASP A 92 11.91 3.68 -12.29
CA ASP A 92 12.99 3.79 -13.25
C ASP A 92 14.24 4.34 -12.51
N PRO A 93 15.42 3.72 -12.64
CA PRO A 93 16.64 4.20 -11.99
C PRO A 93 17.21 5.52 -12.58
N ASP A 94 16.58 6.14 -13.58
CA ASP A 94 17.07 7.40 -14.17
C ASP A 94 16.64 8.65 -13.38
N THR A 95 17.25 8.86 -12.22
CA THR A 95 17.39 10.22 -11.68
C THR A 95 18.88 10.49 -11.50
N PRO A 96 19.52 11.32 -12.36
CA PRO A 96 20.89 11.72 -12.13
C PRO A 96 20.93 12.52 -10.82
N GLN A 97 21.64 11.99 -9.82
CA GLN A 97 22.05 12.78 -8.68
C GLN A 97 22.95 13.91 -9.20
N ARG A 98 22.50 15.14 -8.99
CA ARG A 98 23.25 16.35 -9.31
C ARG A 98 24.07 16.80 -8.10
#